data_AF-A0A399WSE6-F1
#
_entry.id   AF-A0A399WSE6-F1
#
_cell.length_a   1.000
_cell.length_b   1.000
_cell.length_c   1.000
_cell.angle_alpha   90.00
_cell.angle_beta   90.00
_cell.angle_gamma   90.00
#
_symmetry.space_group_name_H-M   'P 1'
#
loop_
_entity.id
_entity.type
_entity.pdbx_description
1 polymer ?
#
loop_
_entity_poly.entity_id
_entity_poly.type
_entity_poly.pdbx_seq_one_letter_code
_entity_poly.pdbx_strand_id
1 'polypeptide(L)'
;MLELDHFERSRKSPQGRGHCLKKLEFSTLSPLSRLRRRAFKRQMPSGRTHDLLTIVLAIPAAAAAFAATQSLPGTAVFTAAFVFGGLMFGPDLDTRSKQYSRWGVFRFLWFPYRTFFKHRSRFSHGLILGTAIRVIYFLGICSLVVIAGSWVCAAIAGGKVISQTEFVEMWSTIGRFARQHLGDGFLLMIFLGMWLGAASHTFTDLAVTYIKTGRRTKLF
;
A
#
# COMPACT_ATOMS: atom_id res chain seq x y z
N MET A 1 -71.89 30.23 -20.90
CA MET A 1 -72.57 30.58 -19.63
C MET A 1 -72.31 29.42 -18.69
N LEU A 2 -71.54 29.66 -17.62
CA LEU A 2 -71.24 28.78 -16.45
C LEU A 2 -70.32 27.58 -16.75
N GLU A 3 -69.08 27.50 -16.20
CA GLU A 3 -68.69 27.12 -14.81
C GLU A 3 -69.23 25.72 -14.42
N LEU A 4 -68.52 24.81 -13.75
CA LEU A 4 -67.19 24.69 -13.13
C LEU A 4 -67.02 23.20 -12.74
N ASP A 5 -65.78 22.79 -12.43
CA ASP A 5 -65.40 21.74 -11.46
C ASP A 5 -65.71 20.25 -11.72
N HIS A 6 -64.92 19.26 -11.28
CA HIS A 6 -63.55 19.10 -10.81
C HIS A 6 -63.36 17.57 -10.64
N PHE A 7 -62.11 17.13 -10.41
CA PHE A 7 -61.68 15.81 -9.90
C PHE A 7 -61.39 14.62 -10.84
N GLU A 8 -60.09 14.53 -11.20
CA GLU A 8 -59.18 13.39 -10.93
C GLU A 8 -59.57 11.95 -11.33
N ARG A 9 -58.81 11.30 -12.23
CA ARG A 9 -57.52 10.61 -11.95
C ARG A 9 -57.08 9.67 -13.08
N SER A 10 -55.77 9.71 -13.30
CA SER A 10 -54.88 8.60 -13.70
C SER A 10 -54.97 7.99 -15.11
N ARG A 11 -54.11 8.54 -15.96
CA ARG A 11 -53.54 7.96 -17.18
C ARG A 11 -52.53 6.85 -16.84
N LYS A 12 -52.67 5.67 -17.48
CA LYS A 12 -51.66 4.92 -18.29
C LYS A 12 -51.59 3.39 -18.05
N SER A 13 -51.60 2.69 -19.18
CA SER A 13 -51.41 1.26 -19.42
C SER A 13 -50.09 0.67 -18.90
N PRO A 14 -50.04 -0.64 -18.56
CA PRO A 14 -48.80 -1.40 -18.55
C PRO A 14 -48.66 -2.22 -19.86
N GLN A 15 -47.80 -1.74 -20.75
CA GLN A 15 -47.24 -2.51 -21.85
C GLN A 15 -46.20 -3.51 -21.31
N GLY A 16 -46.44 -4.79 -21.58
CA GLY A 16 -45.50 -5.64 -22.30
C GLY A 16 -44.13 -5.98 -21.70
N ARG A 17 -44.01 -7.24 -21.25
CA ARG A 17 -42.94 -8.21 -21.61
C ARG A 17 -41.49 -7.68 -21.64
N GLY A 18 -40.69 -8.03 -20.62
CA GLY A 18 -39.23 -7.85 -20.71
C GLY A 18 -38.35 -8.46 -19.61
N HIS A 19 -38.88 -9.15 -18.59
CA HIS A 19 -38.08 -9.53 -17.42
C HIS A 19 -37.63 -11.00 -17.31
N CYS A 20 -37.85 -11.83 -18.32
CA CYS A 20 -37.46 -13.25 -18.30
C CYS A 20 -36.36 -13.65 -19.33
N LEU A 21 -35.50 -12.70 -19.75
CA LEU A 21 -34.44 -12.96 -20.75
C LEU A 21 -33.06 -12.40 -20.36
N LYS A 22 -32.75 -12.32 -19.05
CA LYS A 22 -31.37 -12.03 -18.60
C LYS A 22 -30.71 -13.15 -17.82
N LYS A 23 -31.42 -14.26 -17.57
CA LYS A 23 -30.90 -15.39 -16.78
C LYS A 23 -30.37 -16.57 -17.61
N LEU A 24 -30.43 -16.50 -18.94
CA LEU A 24 -30.04 -17.60 -19.84
C LEU A 24 -28.79 -17.33 -20.70
N GLU A 25 -28.21 -16.12 -20.68
CA GLU A 25 -26.94 -15.82 -21.37
C GLU A 25 -25.67 -16.20 -20.58
N PHE A 26 -25.81 -16.90 -19.45
CA PHE A 26 -24.64 -17.38 -18.67
C PHE A 26 -24.20 -18.81 -19.00
N SER A 27 -24.89 -19.49 -19.92
CA SER A 27 -24.72 -20.93 -20.15
C SER A 27 -23.91 -21.29 -21.41
N THR A 28 -23.51 -20.32 -22.24
CA THR A 28 -22.88 -20.59 -23.56
C THR A 28 -21.45 -20.05 -23.69
N LEU A 29 -20.68 -20.02 -22.59
CA LEU A 29 -19.23 -19.90 -22.73
C LEU A 29 -18.66 -21.23 -23.23
N SER A 30 -18.15 -21.26 -24.47
CA SER A 30 -17.48 -22.43 -25.04
C SER A 30 -16.41 -22.99 -24.07
N PRO A 31 -16.20 -24.31 -23.99
CA PRO A 31 -15.18 -24.91 -23.12
C PRO A 31 -13.80 -24.25 -23.28
N LEU A 32 -13.47 -23.83 -24.51
CA LEU A 32 -12.25 -23.10 -24.87
C LEU A 32 -12.17 -21.70 -24.26
N SER A 33 -13.28 -20.95 -24.19
CA SER A 33 -13.30 -19.63 -23.54
C SER A 33 -13.14 -19.74 -22.00
N ARG A 34 -13.65 -20.81 -21.40
CA ARG A 34 -13.45 -21.13 -19.97
C ARG A 34 -12.03 -21.58 -19.67
N LEU A 35 -11.42 -22.38 -20.55
CA LEU A 35 -10.01 -22.77 -20.46
C LEU A 35 -9.07 -21.57 -20.67
N ARG A 36 -9.35 -20.69 -21.63
CA ARG A 36 -8.59 -19.46 -21.87
C ARG A 36 -8.69 -18.49 -20.67
N ARG A 37 -9.86 -18.34 -20.04
CA ARG A 37 -10.01 -17.56 -18.80
C ARG A 37 -9.35 -18.23 -17.59
N ARG A 38 -9.38 -19.55 -17.47
CA ARG A 38 -8.67 -20.30 -16.40
C ARG A 38 -7.15 -20.25 -16.57
N ALA A 39 -6.64 -20.29 -17.80
CA ALA A 39 -5.24 -20.09 -18.13
C ALA A 39 -4.80 -18.64 -17.85
N PHE A 40 -5.64 -17.66 -18.19
CA PHE A 40 -5.41 -16.24 -17.89
C PHE A 40 -5.34 -15.96 -16.37
N LYS A 41 -6.17 -16.63 -15.57
CA LYS A 41 -6.17 -16.50 -14.10
C LYS A 41 -4.96 -17.20 -13.42
N ARG A 42 -4.28 -18.13 -14.09
CA ARG A 42 -3.09 -18.84 -13.58
C ARG A 42 -1.78 -18.04 -13.70
N GLN A 43 -1.81 -16.84 -14.27
CA GLN A 43 -0.59 -16.19 -14.75
C GLN A 43 -0.46 -14.70 -14.38
N MET A 44 -1.14 -14.27 -13.31
CA MET A 44 -0.64 -13.13 -12.54
C MET A 44 0.62 -13.60 -11.81
N PRO A 45 1.75 -12.87 -11.86
CA PRO A 45 2.94 -13.28 -11.14
C PRO A 45 2.54 -13.52 -9.68
N SER A 46 2.88 -14.69 -9.16
CA SER A 46 2.59 -14.96 -7.76
C SER A 46 3.34 -13.91 -6.93
N GLY A 47 2.83 -13.52 -5.75
CA GLY A 47 3.59 -12.58 -4.91
C GLY A 47 5.05 -12.99 -4.63
N ARG A 48 5.40 -14.28 -4.79
CA ARG A 48 6.80 -14.76 -4.72
C ARG A 48 7.67 -14.24 -5.87
N THR A 49 7.10 -14.07 -7.07
CA THR A 49 7.79 -13.50 -8.23
C THR A 49 8.08 -12.02 -8.01
N HIS A 50 7.13 -11.28 -7.42
CA HIS A 50 7.36 -9.88 -7.05
C HIS A 50 8.43 -9.76 -5.96
N ASP A 51 8.40 -10.62 -4.94
CA ASP A 51 9.42 -10.64 -3.89
C ASP A 51 10.82 -10.92 -4.45
N LEU A 52 10.93 -11.96 -5.29
CA LEU A 52 12.20 -12.31 -5.92
C LEU A 52 12.71 -11.13 -6.75
N LEU A 53 11.84 -10.47 -7.50
CA LEU A 53 12.23 -9.34 -8.32
C LEU A 53 12.63 -8.13 -7.46
N THR A 54 11.96 -7.87 -6.34
CA THR A 54 12.42 -6.86 -5.37
C THR A 54 13.82 -7.17 -4.85
N ILE A 55 14.12 -8.43 -4.51
CA ILE A 55 15.47 -8.83 -4.08
C ILE A 55 16.49 -8.68 -5.21
N VAL A 56 16.16 -9.11 -6.43
CA VAL A 56 17.05 -8.96 -7.59
C VAL A 56 17.31 -7.49 -7.90
N LEU A 57 16.28 -6.64 -7.85
CA LEU A 57 16.40 -5.19 -8.07
C LEU A 57 17.15 -4.48 -6.93
N ALA A 58 17.26 -5.09 -5.75
CA ALA A 58 18.05 -4.53 -4.67
C ALA A 58 19.55 -4.48 -5.02
N ILE A 59 20.05 -5.39 -5.87
CA ILE A 59 21.46 -5.41 -6.30
C ILE A 59 21.84 -4.16 -7.12
N PRO A 60 21.18 -3.85 -8.26
CA PRO A 60 21.47 -2.63 -9.00
C PRO A 60 21.10 -1.37 -8.20
N ALA A 61 20.09 -1.42 -7.33
CA ALA A 61 19.76 -0.32 -6.43
C ALA A 61 20.89 -0.03 -5.42
N ALA A 62 21.49 -1.06 -4.84
CA ALA A 62 22.64 -0.95 -3.94
C ALA A 62 23.86 -0.38 -4.68
N ALA A 63 24.14 -0.88 -5.89
CA ALA A 63 25.24 -0.36 -6.71
C ALA A 63 25.06 1.13 -7.04
N ALA A 64 23.85 1.55 -7.42
CA ALA A 64 23.53 2.95 -7.67
C ALA A 64 23.66 3.82 -6.40
N ALA A 65 23.20 3.30 -5.25
CA ALA A 65 23.34 4.00 -3.98
C ALA A 65 24.81 4.14 -3.54
N PHE A 66 25.63 3.11 -3.74
CA PHE A 66 27.06 3.18 -3.47
C PHE A 66 27.75 4.18 -4.39
N ALA A 67 27.44 4.14 -5.69
CA ALA A 67 27.98 5.11 -6.64
C ALA A 67 27.65 6.56 -6.26
N ALA A 68 26.43 6.81 -5.77
CA ALA A 68 25.98 8.15 -5.37
C ALA A 68 26.53 8.61 -4.01
N THR A 69 26.63 7.71 -3.03
CA THR A 69 26.98 8.07 -1.64
C THR A 69 28.45 7.84 -1.29
N GLN A 70 29.14 6.96 -2.02
CA GLN A 70 30.49 6.46 -1.72
C GLN A 70 30.63 5.98 -0.26
N SER A 71 29.53 5.58 0.37
CA SER A 71 29.45 5.23 1.79
C SER A 71 28.82 3.84 1.95
N LEU A 72 29.57 2.92 2.55
CA LEU A 72 29.07 1.58 2.84
C LEU A 72 27.89 1.60 3.84
N PRO A 73 27.94 2.34 4.97
CA PRO A 73 26.78 2.47 5.86
C PRO A 73 25.55 3.04 5.16
N GLY A 74 25.73 4.10 4.35
CA GLY A 74 24.64 4.72 3.60
C GLY A 74 23.99 3.75 2.61
N THR A 75 24.82 3.03 1.87
CA THR A 75 24.39 2.01 0.90
C THR A 75 23.63 0.86 1.58
N ALA A 76 24.15 0.36 2.71
CA ALA A 76 23.51 -0.72 3.45
C ALA A 76 22.12 -0.29 3.95
N VAL A 77 22.02 0.92 4.53
CA VAL A 77 20.75 1.48 5.00
C VAL A 77 19.78 1.71 3.85
N PHE A 78 20.24 2.27 2.73
CA PHE A 78 19.41 2.46 1.53
C PHE A 78 18.89 1.13 1.00
N THR A 79 19.75 0.11 0.90
CA THR A 79 19.39 -1.21 0.38
C THR A 79 18.41 -1.91 1.30
N ALA A 80 18.63 -1.83 2.61
CA ALA A 80 17.69 -2.33 3.62
C ALA A 80 16.33 -1.61 3.50
N ALA A 81 16.34 -0.27 3.36
CA ALA A 81 15.15 0.53 3.15
C ALA A 81 14.41 0.13 1.86
N PHE A 82 15.14 -0.15 0.77
CA PHE A 82 14.57 -0.62 -0.50
C PHE A 82 13.88 -1.97 -0.35
N VAL A 83 14.56 -2.96 0.22
CA VAL A 83 14.00 -4.29 0.43
C VAL A 83 12.80 -4.21 1.37
N PHE A 84 12.91 -3.46 2.47
CA PHE A 84 11.83 -3.26 3.42
C PHE A 84 10.62 -2.56 2.78
N GLY A 85 10.85 -1.50 2.01
CA GLY A 85 9.81 -0.77 1.30
C GLY A 85 9.05 -1.67 0.31
N GLY A 86 9.77 -2.46 -0.48
CA GLY A 86 9.17 -3.35 -1.47
C GLY A 86 8.42 -4.53 -0.85
N LEU A 87 8.95 -5.12 0.23
CA LEU A 87 8.36 -6.32 0.84
C LEU A 87 7.27 -6.01 1.88
N MET A 88 7.43 -4.93 2.66
CA MET A 88 6.58 -4.61 3.81
C MET A 88 5.64 -3.43 3.57
N PHE A 89 6.06 -2.43 2.79
CA PHE A 89 5.26 -1.24 2.44
C PHE A 89 4.73 -1.27 1.00
N GLY A 90 4.52 -2.45 0.42
CA GLY A 90 3.93 -2.58 -0.92
C GLY A 90 2.53 -1.95 -0.99
N PRO A 91 2.09 -1.45 -2.17
CA PRO A 91 0.85 -0.67 -2.35
C PRO A 91 -0.41 -1.36 -1.82
N ASP A 92 -0.40 -2.68 -1.72
CA ASP A 92 -1.54 -3.50 -1.29
C ASP A 92 -1.69 -3.64 0.24
N LEU A 93 -0.95 -2.87 1.05
CA LEU A 93 -1.03 -2.95 2.51
C LEU A 93 -2.43 -2.58 3.06
N ASP A 94 -3.19 -1.80 2.30
CA ASP A 94 -4.58 -1.47 2.58
C ASP A 94 -5.55 -2.67 2.38
N THR A 95 -5.16 -3.71 1.63
CA THR A 95 -5.97 -4.92 1.41
C THR A 95 -5.47 -6.13 2.19
N ARG A 96 -6.22 -7.24 2.18
CA ARG A 96 -5.79 -8.54 2.74
C ARG A 96 -4.76 -9.22 1.81
N SER A 97 -3.65 -8.54 1.60
CA SER A 97 -2.55 -8.96 0.73
C SER A 97 -1.46 -9.74 1.48
N LYS A 98 -0.48 -10.25 0.74
CA LYS A 98 0.70 -10.89 1.32
C LYS A 98 1.53 -9.90 2.14
N GLN A 99 1.64 -8.64 1.72
CA GLN A 99 2.37 -7.62 2.48
C GLN A 99 1.73 -7.42 3.86
N TYR A 100 0.39 -7.34 3.95
CA TYR A 100 -0.30 -7.26 5.24
C TYR A 100 -0.08 -8.51 6.11
N SER A 101 -0.04 -9.70 5.50
CA SER A 101 0.19 -10.95 6.25
C SER A 101 1.61 -11.07 6.81
N ARG A 102 2.62 -10.43 6.20
CA ARG A 102 4.03 -10.50 6.64
C ARG A 102 4.29 -9.82 7.97
N TRP A 103 3.47 -8.83 8.33
CA TRP A 103 3.54 -8.20 9.65
C TRP A 103 3.20 -9.17 10.80
N GLY A 104 2.63 -10.35 10.50
CA GLY A 104 2.43 -11.40 11.50
C GLY A 104 1.50 -10.92 12.62
N VAL A 105 2.02 -10.87 13.85
CA VAL A 105 1.32 -10.35 15.02
C VAL A 105 1.10 -8.83 14.91
N PHE A 106 2.06 -8.09 14.37
CA PHE A 106 2.01 -6.63 14.21
C PHE A 106 1.00 -6.13 13.16
N ARG A 107 0.23 -7.04 12.54
CA ARG A 107 -0.85 -6.68 11.60
C ARG A 107 -1.92 -5.78 12.23
N PHE A 108 -2.09 -5.84 13.56
CA PHE A 108 -3.09 -5.02 14.26
C PHE A 108 -2.75 -3.53 14.18
N LEU A 109 -1.45 -3.20 14.13
CA LEU A 109 -0.99 -1.82 13.95
C LEU A 109 -1.49 -1.23 12.63
N TRP A 110 -1.70 -2.06 11.62
CA TRP A 110 -2.17 -1.65 10.29
C TRP A 110 -3.70 -1.68 10.13
N PHE A 111 -4.43 -2.13 11.16
CA PHE A 111 -5.89 -2.21 11.11
C PHE A 111 -6.57 -0.83 11.04
N PRO A 112 -6.15 0.18 11.85
CA PRO A 112 -6.71 1.54 11.72
C PRO A 112 -6.42 2.13 10.34
N TYR A 113 -5.18 1.97 9.85
CA TYR A 113 -4.79 2.41 8.51
C TYR A 113 -5.73 1.89 7.42
N ARG A 114 -5.99 0.58 7.39
CA ARG A 114 -6.94 -0.03 6.44
C ARG A 114 -8.35 0.54 6.58
N THR A 115 -8.79 0.83 7.79
CA THR A 115 -10.16 1.27 8.05
C THR A 115 -10.38 2.71 7.58
N PHE A 116 -9.38 3.58 7.76
CA PHE A 116 -9.44 4.97 7.32
C PHE A 116 -9.20 5.14 5.82
N PHE A 117 -8.27 4.39 5.22
CA PHE A 117 -7.95 4.52 3.80
C PHE A 117 -8.74 3.50 2.96
N LYS A 118 -9.85 3.94 2.36
CA LYS A 118 -10.60 3.14 1.37
C LYS A 118 -9.70 2.83 0.17
N HIS A 119 -9.65 1.55 -0.22
CA HIS A 119 -8.90 1.06 -1.38
C HIS A 119 -9.36 1.80 -2.67
N ARG A 120 -8.41 2.35 -3.44
CA ARG A 120 -8.55 3.26 -4.61
C ARG A 120 -8.66 4.78 -4.36
N SER A 121 -8.40 5.28 -3.16
CA SER A 121 -8.16 6.71 -2.97
C SER A 121 -6.86 7.16 -3.67
N ARG A 122 -6.86 8.34 -4.33
CA ARG A 122 -5.65 8.94 -4.94
C ARG A 122 -4.52 9.13 -3.92
N PHE A 123 -4.84 9.20 -2.62
CA PHE A 123 -3.88 9.35 -1.53
C PHE A 123 -3.21 8.03 -1.14
N SER A 124 -3.92 6.90 -1.17
CA SER A 124 -3.34 5.58 -0.87
C SER A 124 -2.73 4.90 -2.10
N HIS A 125 -3.21 5.22 -3.30
CA HIS A 125 -2.73 4.64 -4.56
C HIS A 125 -1.67 5.50 -5.28
N GLY A 126 -1.46 6.75 -4.85
CA GLY A 126 -0.35 7.56 -5.35
C GLY A 126 0.98 6.93 -4.91
N LEU A 127 1.81 6.49 -5.84
CA LEU A 127 3.09 5.80 -5.58
C LEU A 127 3.98 6.55 -4.56
N ILE A 128 4.01 7.88 -4.67
CA ILE A 128 4.78 8.79 -3.81
C ILE A 128 4.02 9.06 -2.50
N LEU A 129 2.81 9.61 -2.59
CA LEU A 129 2.03 10.02 -1.42
C LEU A 129 1.65 8.84 -0.50
N GLY A 130 1.29 7.70 -1.07
CA GLY A 130 0.94 6.51 -0.32
C GLY A 130 2.11 5.96 0.48
N THR A 131 3.33 6.00 -0.07
CA THR A 131 4.54 5.58 0.66
C THR A 131 4.87 6.58 1.77
N ALA A 132 4.82 7.88 1.51
CA ALA A 132 5.04 8.91 2.54
C ALA A 132 4.04 8.79 3.71
N ILE A 133 2.75 8.61 3.42
CA ILE A 133 1.71 8.45 4.46
C ILE A 133 1.99 7.21 5.30
N ARG A 134 2.39 6.08 4.70
CA ARG A 134 2.69 4.85 5.44
C ARG A 134 3.90 4.98 6.35
N VAL A 135 4.94 5.69 5.90
CA VAL A 135 6.13 5.98 6.70
C VAL A 135 5.77 6.87 7.89
N ILE A 136 5.04 7.97 7.65
CA ILE A 136 4.58 8.88 8.72
C ILE A 136 3.70 8.13 9.72
N TYR A 137 2.75 7.33 9.22
CA TYR A 137 1.87 6.51 10.05
C TYR A 137 2.66 5.51 10.91
N PHE A 138 3.62 4.82 10.32
CA PHE A 138 4.45 3.85 11.04
C PHE A 138 5.32 4.51 12.12
N LEU A 139 5.93 5.67 11.82
CA LEU A 139 6.68 6.46 12.82
C LEU A 139 5.77 6.94 13.97
N GLY A 140 4.55 7.36 13.64
CA GLY A 140 3.53 7.71 14.64
C GLY A 140 3.17 6.53 15.53
N ILE A 141 3.00 5.33 14.96
CA ILE A 141 2.78 4.12 15.74
C ILE A 141 3.97 3.80 16.65
N CYS A 142 5.20 3.83 16.13
CA CYS A 142 6.40 3.58 16.95
C CYS A 142 6.46 4.55 18.14
N SER A 143 6.14 5.82 17.89
CA SER A 143 6.03 6.84 18.94
C SER A 143 4.98 6.48 19.99
N LEU A 144 3.78 6.07 19.57
CA LEU A 144 2.71 5.65 20.48
C LEU A 144 3.08 4.40 21.28
N VAL A 145 3.79 3.45 20.66
CA VAL A 145 4.27 2.24 21.35
C VAL A 145 5.29 2.59 22.43
N VAL A 146 6.22 3.51 22.15
CA VAL A 146 7.19 3.99 23.17
C VAL A 146 6.45 4.66 24.33
N ILE A 147 5.49 5.55 24.03
CA ILE A 147 4.70 6.21 25.06
C ILE A 147 3.94 5.16 25.88
N ALA A 148 3.18 4.27 25.25
CA ALA A 148 2.44 3.21 25.93
C ALA A 148 3.35 2.27 26.76
N GLY A 149 4.52 1.92 26.23
CA GLY A 149 5.53 1.14 26.95
C GLY A 149 6.02 1.87 28.21
N SER A 150 6.26 3.18 28.12
CA SER A 150 6.65 3.98 29.29
C SER A 150 5.56 4.01 30.36
N TRP A 151 4.28 4.03 29.98
CA TRP A 151 3.14 3.92 30.91
C TRP A 151 3.14 2.57 31.63
N VAL A 152 3.35 1.48 30.90
CA VAL A 152 3.41 0.13 31.48
C VAL A 152 4.59 0.00 32.44
N CYS A 153 5.78 0.47 32.05
CA CYS A 153 6.96 0.47 32.91
C CYS A 153 6.74 1.32 34.17
N ALA A 154 6.12 2.49 34.05
CA ALA A 154 5.75 3.34 35.19
C ALA A 154 4.79 2.62 36.15
N ALA A 155 3.79 1.92 35.62
CA ALA A 155 2.82 1.17 36.41
C ALA A 155 3.43 -0.03 37.15
N ILE A 156 4.42 -0.71 36.56
CA ILE A 156 5.06 -1.91 37.16
C ILE A 156 6.18 -1.51 38.13
N ALA A 157 7.05 -0.58 37.73
CA ALA A 157 8.26 -0.22 38.47
C ALA A 157 8.09 0.99 39.39
N GLY A 158 6.90 1.62 39.41
CA GLY A 158 6.64 2.84 40.21
C GLY A 158 7.34 4.09 39.69
N GLY A 159 7.77 4.08 38.42
CA GLY A 159 8.46 5.20 37.77
C GLY A 159 7.52 6.28 37.24
N LYS A 160 8.08 7.30 36.58
CA LYS A 160 7.30 8.32 35.85
C LYS A 160 7.20 7.94 34.38
N VAL A 161 6.06 8.30 33.78
CA VAL A 161 5.86 8.24 32.33
C VAL A 161 6.85 9.21 31.67
N ILE A 162 7.33 8.84 30.48
CA ILE A 162 8.24 9.70 29.72
C ILE A 162 7.63 11.09 29.51
N SER A 163 8.39 12.12 29.86
CA SER A 163 8.01 13.51 29.64
C SER A 163 8.11 13.89 28.15
N GLN A 164 7.48 15.00 27.77
CA GLN A 164 7.57 15.52 26.40
C GLN A 164 9.02 15.82 26.00
N THR A 165 9.82 16.35 26.94
CA THR A 165 11.23 16.68 26.72
C THR A 165 12.08 15.43 26.52
N GLU A 166 11.90 14.40 27.36
CA GLU A 166 12.64 13.13 27.22
C GLU A 166 12.26 12.40 25.93
N PHE A 167 10.98 12.44 25.54
CA PHE A 167 10.51 11.86 24.29
C PHE A 167 11.13 12.55 23.07
N VAL A 168 11.15 13.88 23.06
CA VAL A 168 11.80 14.66 21.99
C VAL A 168 13.31 14.41 22.00
N GLU A 169 13.93 14.34 23.17
CA GLU A 169 15.36 14.09 23.30
C GLU A 169 15.74 12.70 22.76
N MET A 170 14.95 11.67 23.06
CA MET A 170 15.11 10.33 22.53
C MET A 170 15.11 10.34 21.00
N TRP A 171 14.09 10.92 20.37
CA TRP A 171 14.02 11.02 18.90
C TRP A 171 15.16 11.88 18.32
N SER A 172 15.52 12.97 19.01
CA SER A 172 16.62 13.83 18.59
C SER A 172 17.97 13.11 18.64
N THR A 173 18.17 12.23 19.64
CA THR A 173 19.38 11.43 19.80
C THR A 173 19.50 10.40 18.70
N ILE A 174 18.41 9.69 18.38
CA ILE A 174 18.36 8.78 17.23
C ILE A 174 18.67 9.54 15.94
N GLY A 175 18.06 10.72 15.76
CA GLY A 175 18.29 11.56 14.58
C GLY A 175 19.72 12.09 14.48
N ARG A 176 20.35 12.50 15.59
CA ARG A 176 21.76 12.93 15.64
C ARG A 176 22.70 11.77 15.32
N PHE A 177 22.48 10.61 15.93
CA PHE A 177 23.25 9.40 15.64
C PHE A 177 23.17 9.02 14.15
N ALA A 178 21.95 8.99 13.59
CA ALA A 178 21.76 8.71 12.18
C ALA A 178 22.47 9.73 11.28
N ARG A 179 22.38 11.03 11.57
CA ARG A 179 23.09 12.08 10.81
C ARG A 179 24.61 11.94 10.89
N GLN A 180 25.14 11.61 12.06
CA GLN A 180 26.58 11.42 12.25
C GLN A 180 27.14 10.27 11.41
N HIS A 181 26.38 9.19 11.24
CA HIS A 181 26.84 7.99 10.52
C HIS A 181 26.42 7.95 9.04
N LEU A 182 25.32 8.60 8.67
CA LEU A 182 24.71 8.50 7.34
C LEU A 182 24.65 9.84 6.59
N GLY A 183 25.02 10.95 7.25
CA GLY A 183 24.94 12.31 6.73
C GLY A 183 23.57 12.97 6.93
N ASP A 184 23.49 14.27 6.66
CA ASP A 184 22.26 15.06 6.84
C ASP A 184 21.11 14.62 5.93
N GLY A 185 21.44 14.07 4.76
CA GLY A 185 20.49 13.53 3.78
C GLY A 185 19.89 12.16 4.12
N PHE A 186 20.19 11.58 5.29
CA PHE A 186 19.82 10.18 5.59
C PHE A 186 18.31 9.90 5.49
N LEU A 187 17.45 10.85 5.92
CA LEU A 187 16.00 10.69 5.83
C LEU A 187 15.53 10.60 4.37
N LEU A 188 16.09 11.44 3.50
CA LEU A 188 15.78 11.40 2.07
C LEU A 188 16.26 10.10 1.45
N MET A 189 17.45 9.64 1.82
CA MET A 189 17.99 8.36 1.35
C MET A 189 17.11 7.18 1.77
N ILE A 190 16.70 7.09 3.04
CA ILE A 190 15.80 6.04 3.53
C ILE A 190 14.45 6.13 2.83
N PHE A 191 13.89 7.33 2.68
CA PHE A 191 12.64 7.55 1.97
C PHE A 191 12.72 7.11 0.51
N LEU A 192 13.77 7.50 -0.22
CA LEU A 192 13.99 7.11 -1.62
C LEU A 192 14.18 5.60 -1.75
N GLY A 193 14.93 4.98 -0.84
CA GLY A 193 15.06 3.52 -0.79
C GLY A 193 13.69 2.86 -0.67
N MET A 194 12.93 3.20 0.38
CA MET A 194 11.58 2.64 0.60
C MET A 194 10.64 2.93 -0.56
N TRP A 195 10.70 4.12 -1.15
CA TRP A 195 9.88 4.55 -2.26
C TRP A 195 10.18 3.75 -3.53
N LEU A 196 11.45 3.62 -3.91
CA LEU A 196 11.88 2.82 -5.05
C LEU A 196 11.54 1.34 -4.84
N GLY A 197 11.70 0.83 -3.61
CA GLY A 197 11.30 -0.51 -3.23
C GLY A 197 9.80 -0.75 -3.45
N ALA A 198 8.94 0.11 -2.90
CA ALA A 198 7.49 0.02 -3.07
C ALA A 198 7.07 0.21 -4.54
N ALA A 199 7.74 1.11 -5.26
CA ALA A 199 7.53 1.39 -6.68
C ALA A 199 7.86 0.18 -7.56
N SER A 200 8.91 -0.57 -7.23
CA SER A 200 9.35 -1.76 -7.99
C SER A 200 8.21 -2.75 -8.18
N HIS A 201 7.36 -2.92 -7.16
CA HIS A 201 6.20 -3.80 -7.22
C HIS A 201 5.20 -3.35 -8.30
N THR A 202 4.82 -2.08 -8.29
CA THR A 202 3.89 -1.51 -9.27
C THR A 202 4.49 -1.47 -10.67
N PHE A 203 5.76 -1.12 -10.83
CA PHE A 203 6.42 -1.15 -12.13
C PHE A 203 6.48 -2.57 -12.72
N THR A 204 6.65 -3.58 -11.87
CA THR A 204 6.64 -4.98 -12.29
C THR A 204 5.26 -5.40 -12.77
N ASP A 205 4.20 -5.02 -12.05
CA ASP A 205 2.81 -5.26 -12.45
C ASP A 205 2.53 -4.67 -13.84
N LEU A 206 3.02 -3.45 -14.08
CA LEU A 206 2.89 -2.75 -15.35
C LEU A 206 3.70 -3.40 -16.46
N ALA A 207 4.96 -3.74 -16.21
CA ALA A 207 5.85 -4.37 -17.18
C ALA A 207 5.31 -5.73 -17.63
N VAL A 208 4.88 -6.57 -16.68
CA VAL A 208 4.26 -7.87 -17.00
C VAL A 208 2.97 -7.70 -17.78
N THR A 209 2.13 -6.73 -17.40
CA THR A 209 0.87 -6.45 -18.12
C THR A 209 1.14 -5.93 -19.53
N TYR A 210 2.11 -5.04 -19.70
CA TYR A 210 2.48 -4.49 -21.00
C TYR A 210 3.04 -5.57 -21.93
N ILE A 211 3.99 -6.38 -21.46
CA ILE A 211 4.57 -7.49 -22.25
C ILE A 211 3.49 -8.49 -22.67
N LYS A 212 2.52 -8.79 -21.79
CA LYS A 212 1.48 -9.79 -22.10
C LYS A 212 0.33 -9.27 -22.96
N THR A 213 -0.02 -7.99 -22.84
CA THR A 213 -1.27 -7.47 -23.41
C THR A 213 -1.06 -6.41 -24.48
N GLY A 214 0.15 -5.85 -24.62
CA GLY A 214 0.48 -4.75 -25.53
C GLY A 214 -0.25 -3.43 -25.21
N ARG A 215 -1.08 -3.40 -24.17
CA ARG A 215 -1.86 -2.23 -23.76
C ARG A 215 -1.21 -1.57 -22.56
N ARG A 216 -1.10 -0.23 -22.59
CA ARG A 216 -0.85 0.55 -21.38
C ARG A 216 -2.09 0.46 -20.50
N THR A 217 -1.98 -0.21 -19.36
CA THR A 217 -2.93 -0.01 -18.26
C THR A 217 -2.89 1.47 -17.89
N LYS A 218 -4.06 2.13 -17.87
CA LYS A 218 -4.13 3.54 -17.45
C LYS A 218 -3.52 3.65 -16.05
N LEU A 219 -2.42 4.39 -15.95
CA LEU A 219 -1.99 4.94 -14.68
C LEU A 219 -3.03 5.98 -14.30
N PHE A 220 -3.65 5.80 -13.14
CA PHE A 220 -4.64 6.68 -12.48
C PHE A 220 -6.08 6.54 -12.97
#